data_AF-A0A8S9PTL0-F1
#
_entry.id   AF-A0A8S9PTL0-F1
#
_cell.length_a   1.000
_cell.length_b   1.000
_cell.length_c   1.000
_cell.angle_alpha   90.00
_cell.angle_beta   90.00
_cell.angle_gamma   90.00
#
_symmetry.space_group_name_H-M   'P 1'
#
loop_
_entity.id
_entity.type
_entity.pdbx_description
1 polymer ?
#
loop_
_entity_poly.entity_id
_entity_poly.type
_entity_poly.pdbx_seq_one_letter_code
_entity_poly.pdbx_strand_id
1 'polypeptide(L)'
;MKLASSLFPNQWRLLASSPQLYLQSFIFSSGTSSIASSNPCLFILLLPLSYSCSASTSKSPTLRQYRNLQTAVSPVVTSSYLPTSYITQKQIETPTSPEKQGPPVQESLGAFQKLPMVMPSIDLYSSALRKSKRVQPTKGIANIAKRERNRGAKQLDAFMKELALPLKGYMESFPRRRLLHPYERSLIELTLGDGKYEEVLGKVDALRKKVLSVGKEHASLCAKALSKREAEDRLSEGVEKLELVFQQEGRAVDDLLNIAKVLRAMPVVDLEMSTLCLVGAPNVGKSSLVRILSTGKPEICNYPFTTRGILMGHVILNYQRFQVTDTPGLLRRCDEDRNNLEKLTLAVLTHLPTSVLYVHDLTGECGTSPSDQFRIYKEIKERFKDYLWIDVVSKCDLLGGGSPVIYAKEDRSNDEEEIIKYRETGPDESFHVSVKTEQGLSELKSKVKEVLSNEMEKIKSGVGVDPSVASS
;
A
#
# COMPACT_ATOMS: atom_id res chain seq x y z
N MET A 1 -3.23 -70.54 34.03
CA MET A 1 -2.26 -70.86 35.10
C MET A 1 -1.12 -69.85 35.06
N LYS A 2 -0.88 -69.19 36.21
CA LYS A 2 0.32 -68.47 36.71
C LYS A 2 1.42 -67.98 35.73
N LEU A 3 1.59 -66.64 35.75
CA LEU A 3 2.80 -65.85 36.06
C LEU A 3 4.20 -66.29 35.56
N ALA A 4 4.86 -65.39 34.82
CA ALA A 4 6.24 -64.88 35.02
C ALA A 4 6.61 -63.97 33.82
N SER A 5 6.59 -62.64 33.94
CA SER A 5 7.69 -61.73 34.39
C SER A 5 8.91 -61.68 33.45
N SER A 6 9.09 -60.56 32.71
CA SER A 6 10.30 -59.73 32.78
C SER A 6 10.27 -58.53 31.80
N LEU A 7 10.65 -57.37 32.36
CA LEU A 7 11.34 -56.22 31.76
C LEU A 7 10.57 -55.24 30.84
N PHE A 8 10.25 -54.08 31.42
CA PHE A 8 9.97 -52.77 30.79
C PHE A 8 11.23 -51.87 30.90
N PRO A 9 11.27 -50.65 30.32
CA PRO A 9 10.60 -50.13 29.11
C PRO A 9 11.56 -49.34 28.19
N ASN A 10 11.20 -49.17 26.92
CA ASN A 10 11.60 -48.02 26.11
C ASN A 10 10.51 -47.73 25.07
N GLN A 11 10.30 -46.43 24.83
CA GLN A 11 9.52 -45.80 23.75
C GLN A 11 8.03 -45.54 24.01
N TRP A 12 7.69 -44.24 24.10
CA TRP A 12 6.37 -43.70 23.82
C TRP A 12 6.37 -43.06 22.42
N ARG A 13 5.35 -43.41 21.61
CA ARG A 13 4.99 -42.78 20.33
C ARG A 13 3.51 -42.36 20.40
N LEU A 14 3.23 -41.17 19.83
CA LEU A 14 2.02 -40.74 19.11
C LEU A 14 0.69 -40.56 19.88
N LEU A 15 0.10 -39.35 19.78
CA LEU A 15 -0.99 -38.95 18.87
C LEU A 15 -1.41 -37.50 19.22
N ALA A 16 -1.41 -36.54 18.28
CA ALA A 16 -2.60 -35.98 17.57
C ALA A 16 -3.68 -35.44 18.54
N SER A 17 -4.33 -34.28 18.41
CA SER A 17 -4.62 -33.36 17.29
C SER A 17 -5.36 -32.13 17.85
N SER A 18 -5.39 -31.04 17.07
CA SER A 18 -6.06 -29.75 17.26
C SER A 18 -7.58 -29.80 17.54
N PRO A 19 -8.20 -28.68 17.99
CA PRO A 19 -9.61 -28.42 17.72
C PRO A 19 -9.85 -27.11 16.94
N GLN A 20 -10.78 -27.18 15.98
CA GLN A 20 -11.42 -26.05 15.30
C GLN A 20 -12.93 -26.11 15.56
N LEU A 21 -13.53 -24.92 15.62
CA LEU A 21 -14.92 -24.61 15.96
C LEU A 21 -15.96 -25.17 14.97
N TYR A 22 -17.16 -25.47 15.47
CA TYR A 22 -18.41 -25.48 14.70
C TYR A 22 -19.53 -24.80 15.48
N LEU A 23 -20.14 -23.76 14.88
CA LEU A 23 -21.43 -23.20 15.27
C LEU A 23 -22.52 -23.93 14.48
N GLN A 24 -23.60 -24.33 15.15
CA GLN A 24 -24.84 -24.75 14.50
C GLN A 24 -26.03 -24.01 15.11
N SER A 25 -26.84 -23.48 14.21
CA SER A 25 -28.13 -22.81 14.37
C SER A 25 -29.23 -23.76 14.86
N PHE A 26 -30.16 -23.25 15.68
CA PHE A 26 -31.49 -23.86 15.89
C PHE A 26 -32.60 -22.81 15.77
N ILE A 27 -33.63 -23.20 15.04
CA ILE A 27 -34.92 -22.54 14.78
C ILE A 27 -35.98 -23.20 15.69
N PHE A 28 -36.90 -22.43 16.28
CA PHE A 28 -38.29 -22.79 16.61
C PHE A 28 -39.03 -21.44 16.87
N SER A 29 -39.99 -20.98 16.03
CA SER A 29 -41.45 -21.27 16.04
C SER A 29 -42.05 -21.13 17.45
N SER A 30 -43.10 -20.37 17.78
CA SER A 30 -44.26 -19.83 17.05
C SER A 30 -45.13 -19.04 18.07
N GLY A 31 -45.96 -18.09 17.60
CA GLY A 31 -47.28 -17.87 18.24
C GLY A 31 -47.70 -16.43 18.56
N THR A 32 -48.41 -15.81 17.60
CA THR A 32 -49.70 -15.08 17.74
C THR A 32 -49.84 -13.92 18.75
N SER A 33 -50.02 -12.68 18.25
CA SER A 33 -51.30 -11.89 18.23
C SER A 33 -51.48 -10.99 19.46
N SER A 34 -51.98 -9.75 19.46
CA SER A 34 -52.41 -8.75 18.47
C SER A 34 -52.78 -7.45 19.24
N ILE A 35 -52.64 -6.28 18.59
CA ILE A 35 -53.54 -5.09 18.67
C ILE A 35 -53.46 -4.10 19.88
N ALA A 36 -53.61 -2.82 19.50
CA ALA A 36 -54.01 -1.58 20.23
C ALA A 36 -52.90 -0.85 21.03
N SER A 37 -52.40 0.31 20.58
CA SER A 37 -52.98 1.68 20.50
C SER A 37 -52.92 2.47 21.82
N SER A 38 -52.69 3.79 21.68
CA SER A 38 -52.79 4.89 22.67
C SER A 38 -51.53 5.34 23.46
N ASN A 39 -51.08 6.57 23.14
CA ASN A 39 -50.44 7.58 24.01
C ASN A 39 -51.46 8.10 25.06
N PRO A 40 -51.17 9.05 26.01
CA PRO A 40 -49.92 9.60 26.58
C PRO A 40 -49.96 9.79 28.14
N CYS A 41 -48.96 10.51 28.69
CA CYS A 41 -49.00 11.44 29.84
C CYS A 41 -48.56 11.03 31.27
N LEU A 42 -47.66 11.91 31.79
CA LEU A 42 -47.46 12.41 33.16
C LEU A 42 -47.27 11.43 34.32
N PHE A 43 -46.18 11.61 35.10
CA PHE A 43 -46.30 12.05 36.50
C PHE A 43 -44.96 12.56 37.08
N ILE A 44 -45.07 13.68 37.80
CA ILE A 44 -44.07 14.42 38.58
C ILE A 44 -44.14 13.92 40.03
N LEU A 45 -43.02 13.81 40.76
CA LEU A 45 -42.87 14.02 42.24
C LEU A 45 -41.38 13.82 42.60
N LEU A 46 -40.63 14.87 42.95
CA LEU A 46 -40.46 15.49 44.29
C LEU A 46 -39.33 14.84 45.15
N LEU A 47 -38.29 15.66 45.34
CA LEU A 47 -37.29 15.82 46.43
C LEU A 47 -37.77 15.48 47.88
N PRO A 48 -36.97 15.60 48.97
CA PRO A 48 -35.51 15.88 49.19
C PRO A 48 -34.87 15.03 50.34
N LEU A 49 -33.76 15.55 50.94
CA LEU A 49 -33.30 15.43 52.35
C LEU A 49 -32.33 14.26 52.68
N SER A 50 -31.17 14.38 53.35
CA SER A 50 -30.50 15.49 54.07
C SER A 50 -29.08 15.12 54.58
N TYR A 51 -28.37 16.17 55.02
CA TYR A 51 -27.49 16.32 56.21
C TYR A 51 -26.02 15.82 56.24
N SER A 52 -25.17 16.86 56.20
CA SER A 52 -23.83 17.12 56.74
C SER A 52 -23.37 16.44 58.04
N CYS A 53 -22.05 16.26 58.17
CA CYS A 53 -21.31 16.77 59.34
C CYS A 53 -19.82 17.02 59.04
N SER A 54 -19.31 18.13 59.58
CA SER A 54 -17.94 18.68 59.60
C SER A 54 -17.04 17.89 60.57
N ALA A 55 -15.73 18.09 60.81
CA ALA A 55 -14.66 19.07 60.57
C ALA A 55 -13.33 18.26 60.74
N SER A 56 -12.14 18.65 60.29
CA SER A 56 -11.36 19.77 60.81
C SER A 56 -9.92 19.72 60.25
N THR A 57 -9.33 20.91 60.27
CA THR A 57 -7.99 21.39 59.89
C THR A 57 -6.77 20.66 60.50
N SER A 58 -5.64 20.59 59.77
CA SER A 58 -4.47 21.48 60.00
C SER A 58 -3.14 21.03 59.33
N LYS A 59 -2.49 22.01 58.68
CA LYS A 59 -1.04 22.36 58.65
C LYS A 59 0.02 21.27 58.39
N SER A 60 0.75 21.43 57.27
CA SER A 60 2.14 20.98 57.05
C SER A 60 3.14 21.84 57.86
N PRO A 61 4.34 21.35 58.27
CA PRO A 61 5.54 21.50 57.41
C PRO A 61 6.73 20.50 57.60
N THR A 62 7.60 20.45 56.56
CA THR A 62 9.08 20.27 56.52
C THR A 62 9.84 18.97 56.91
N LEU A 63 10.59 18.45 55.91
CA LEU A 63 11.99 17.94 55.88
C LEU A 63 12.44 16.87 56.91
N ARG A 64 12.78 15.64 56.47
CA ARG A 64 14.13 15.17 56.02
C ARG A 64 14.18 13.63 55.96
N GLN A 65 14.94 13.12 54.98
CA GLN A 65 15.64 11.81 54.94
C GLN A 65 14.82 10.51 54.93
N TYR A 66 14.75 9.86 53.76
CA TYR A 66 15.16 8.46 53.64
C TYR A 66 16.01 8.26 52.37
N ARG A 67 17.13 7.57 52.59
CA ARG A 67 18.15 7.15 51.65
C ARG A 67 17.68 5.89 50.89
N ASN A 68 18.15 5.78 49.65
CA ASN A 68 18.39 4.54 48.90
C ASN A 68 17.17 3.75 48.42
N LEU A 69 16.70 4.09 47.22
CA LEU A 69 16.26 3.10 46.23
C LEU A 69 16.95 3.40 44.90
N GLN A 70 17.81 2.48 44.48
CA GLN A 70 18.42 2.45 43.15
C GLN A 70 17.31 2.29 42.12
N THR A 71 17.18 3.26 41.21
CA THR A 71 16.48 3.07 39.94
C THR A 71 17.52 3.20 38.84
N ALA A 72 17.75 2.07 38.15
CA ALA A 72 18.61 2.01 36.98
C ALA A 72 17.98 2.83 35.86
N VAL A 73 18.55 3.99 35.58
CA VAL A 73 18.27 4.79 34.39
C VAL A 73 18.98 4.10 33.23
N SER A 74 18.21 3.48 32.33
CA SER A 74 18.75 3.06 31.03
C SER A 74 18.92 4.30 30.15
N PRO A 75 20.09 4.51 29.52
CA PRO A 75 20.29 5.64 28.62
C PRO A 75 19.45 5.46 27.35
N VAL A 76 18.76 6.53 26.97
CA VAL A 76 18.08 6.66 25.68
C VAL A 76 19.10 6.45 24.57
N VAL A 77 18.96 5.35 23.83
CA VAL A 77 19.71 5.11 22.61
C VAL A 77 19.24 6.15 21.58
N THR A 78 20.04 7.18 21.38
CA THR A 78 20.01 8.04 20.20
C THR A 78 20.26 7.17 18.97
N SER A 79 19.18 6.77 18.29
CA SER A 79 19.25 6.19 16.96
C SER A 79 19.82 7.24 16.01
N SER A 80 21.04 6.98 15.55
CA SER A 80 21.74 7.73 14.52
C SER A 80 20.95 7.67 13.22
N TYR A 81 20.21 8.74 12.93
CA TYR A 81 19.74 9.03 11.57
C TYR A 81 20.97 9.33 10.71
N LEU A 82 21.22 8.52 9.69
CA LEU A 82 22.12 8.88 8.59
C LEU A 82 21.38 9.86 7.68
N PRO A 83 21.84 11.11 7.54
CA PRO A 83 21.25 12.05 6.58
C PRO A 83 21.67 11.65 5.16
N THR A 84 20.70 11.49 4.27
CA THR A 84 20.93 11.36 2.83
C THR A 84 21.35 12.72 2.27
N SER A 85 22.59 13.12 2.51
CA SER A 85 23.25 14.16 1.71
C SER A 85 23.79 13.51 0.44
N TYR A 86 23.30 13.90 -0.72
CA TYR A 86 24.03 14.23 -1.97
C TYR A 86 22.99 14.53 -3.07
N ILE A 87 22.36 15.70 -2.99
CA ILE A 87 21.88 16.39 -4.19
C ILE A 87 22.74 17.66 -4.27
N THR A 88 23.70 17.63 -5.18
CA THR A 88 24.59 18.74 -5.48
C THR A 88 23.75 19.96 -5.85
N GLN A 89 23.84 21.01 -5.04
CA GLN A 89 23.28 22.33 -5.34
C GLN A 89 24.03 22.89 -6.55
N LYS A 90 23.43 22.84 -7.73
CA LYS A 90 23.75 23.79 -8.79
C LYS A 90 22.94 25.06 -8.54
N GLN A 91 23.66 26.16 -8.40
CA GLN A 91 23.17 27.51 -8.22
C GLN A 91 22.20 27.88 -9.35
N ILE A 92 21.02 28.37 -8.97
CA ILE A 92 20.09 29.03 -9.88
C ILE A 92 20.53 30.49 -9.95
N GLU A 93 21.36 30.81 -10.93
CA GLU A 93 21.45 32.17 -11.47
C GLU A 93 20.31 32.34 -12.48
N THR A 94 19.54 33.42 -12.33
CA THR A 94 18.49 33.85 -13.26
C THR A 94 19.07 34.18 -14.64
N PRO A 95 18.58 33.57 -15.74
CA PRO A 95 18.76 34.13 -17.06
C PRO A 95 17.46 34.82 -17.51
N THR A 96 17.59 36.10 -17.81
CA THR A 96 16.69 36.84 -18.68
C THR A 96 16.72 36.23 -20.09
N SER A 97 15.54 36.17 -20.74
CA SER A 97 15.23 35.89 -22.17
C SER A 97 14.58 34.53 -22.47
N PRO A 98 13.60 34.45 -23.41
CA PRO A 98 12.74 33.30 -23.57
C PRO A 98 13.29 32.35 -24.64
N GLU A 99 13.78 31.17 -24.24
CA GLU A 99 14.07 30.08 -25.17
C GLU A 99 13.02 28.96 -25.08
N LYS A 100 12.71 28.43 -26.28
CA LYS A 100 11.63 27.49 -26.58
C LYS A 100 11.69 26.24 -25.71
N GLN A 101 10.57 25.93 -25.05
CA GLN A 101 10.38 24.70 -24.30
C GLN A 101 10.38 23.50 -25.27
N GLY A 102 11.42 22.67 -25.21
CA GLY A 102 11.37 21.30 -25.69
C GLY A 102 10.41 20.45 -24.82
N PRO A 103 10.01 19.25 -25.28
CA PRO A 103 9.11 18.39 -24.52
C PRO A 103 9.71 18.05 -23.14
N PRO A 104 8.87 17.87 -22.11
CA PRO A 104 9.36 17.63 -20.76
C PRO A 104 10.11 16.30 -20.73
N VAL A 105 11.30 16.31 -20.14
CA VAL A 105 12.02 15.08 -19.80
C VAL A 105 11.12 14.31 -18.82
N GLN A 106 10.53 13.22 -19.29
CA GLN A 106 9.79 12.28 -18.44
C GLN A 106 10.81 11.70 -17.46
N GLU A 107 10.76 12.14 -16.21
CA GLU A 107 11.50 11.46 -15.15
C GLU A 107 10.93 10.05 -15.03
N SER A 108 11.72 9.03 -15.38
CA SER A 108 11.37 7.60 -15.37
C SER A 108 11.03 7.03 -13.98
N LEU A 109 11.15 7.86 -12.94
CA LEU A 109 10.86 7.53 -11.56
C LEU A 109 9.36 7.71 -11.27
N GLY A 110 8.79 6.71 -10.60
CA GLY A 110 7.36 6.60 -10.32
C GLY A 110 6.71 7.84 -9.70
N ALA A 111 5.39 7.93 -9.87
CA ALA A 111 4.59 9.05 -9.38
C ALA A 111 4.54 9.12 -7.85
N PHE A 112 4.74 7.99 -7.16
CA PHE A 112 4.55 7.88 -5.71
C PHE A 112 5.68 8.52 -4.89
N GLN A 113 6.90 8.65 -5.44
CA GLN A 113 8.01 9.28 -4.71
C GLN A 113 7.85 10.81 -4.60
N LYS A 114 7.03 11.41 -5.46
CA LYS A 114 6.82 12.87 -5.55
C LYS A 114 5.62 13.37 -4.73
N LEU A 115 4.97 12.49 -3.96
CA LEU A 115 3.79 12.85 -3.19
C LEU A 115 4.12 13.85 -2.07
N PRO A 116 3.27 14.87 -1.85
CA PRO A 116 3.52 15.88 -0.82
C PRO A 116 3.31 15.31 0.59
N MET A 117 3.91 15.96 1.57
CA MET A 117 3.57 15.71 2.97
C MET A 117 2.20 16.32 3.27
N VAL A 118 1.26 15.47 3.66
CA VAL A 118 -0.07 15.89 4.08
C VAL A 118 -0.05 16.15 5.59
N MET A 119 -0.54 17.30 6.02
CA MET A 119 -0.70 17.63 7.44
C MET A 119 -1.99 17.00 8.00
N PRO A 120 -1.99 16.45 9.22
CA PRO A 120 -3.21 15.97 9.89
C PRO A 120 -4.30 17.04 9.95
N SER A 121 -5.56 16.62 9.94
CA SER A 121 -6.72 17.53 9.92
C SER A 121 -6.70 18.52 11.10
N ILE A 122 -6.46 18.03 12.32
CA ILE A 122 -6.41 18.82 13.56
C ILE A 122 -5.30 19.88 13.50
N ASP A 123 -4.14 19.52 12.98
CA ASP A 123 -2.99 20.42 12.85
C ASP A 123 -3.25 21.47 11.78
N LEU A 124 -3.87 21.09 10.67
CA LEU A 124 -4.30 22.00 9.61
C LEU A 124 -5.27 23.06 10.14
N TYR A 125 -6.29 22.62 10.87
CA TYR A 125 -7.27 23.51 11.48
C TYR A 125 -6.62 24.46 12.50
N SER A 126 -5.88 23.92 13.47
CA SER A 126 -5.28 24.72 14.55
C SER A 126 -4.23 25.71 14.02
N SER A 127 -3.48 25.33 13.00
CA SER A 127 -2.53 26.20 12.29
C SER A 127 -3.26 27.35 11.58
N ALA A 128 -4.32 27.04 10.83
CA ALA A 128 -5.12 28.05 10.13
C ALA A 128 -5.78 29.03 11.11
N LEU A 129 -6.36 28.54 12.21
CA LEU A 129 -6.99 29.37 13.24
C LEU A 129 -5.96 30.28 13.94
N ARG A 130 -4.76 29.78 14.20
CA ARG A 130 -3.68 30.58 14.80
C ARG A 130 -3.23 31.70 13.88
N LYS A 131 -3.10 31.43 12.58
CA LYS A 131 -2.71 32.43 11.57
C LYS A 131 -3.79 33.48 11.36
N SER A 132 -5.07 33.08 11.32
CA SER A 132 -6.18 34.03 11.16
C SER A 132 -6.28 35.00 12.35
N LYS A 133 -6.08 34.52 13.58
CA LYS A 133 -6.06 35.38 14.79
C LYS A 133 -4.95 36.44 14.80
N ARG A 134 -3.88 36.28 13.99
CA ARG A 134 -2.78 37.25 13.87
C ARG A 134 -3.09 38.40 12.91
N VAL A 135 -4.22 38.35 12.20
CA VAL A 135 -4.61 39.40 11.24
C VAL A 135 -4.86 40.72 11.98
N GLN A 136 -4.07 41.73 11.60
CA GLN A 136 -4.13 43.04 12.22
C GLN A 136 -5.20 43.93 11.59
N PRO A 137 -5.80 44.85 12.37
CA PRO A 137 -6.70 45.87 11.83
C PRO A 137 -6.00 46.76 10.79
N THR A 138 -6.78 47.27 9.84
CA THR A 138 -6.25 48.22 8.85
C THR A 138 -5.96 49.56 9.54
N LYS A 139 -4.72 50.05 9.39
CA LYS A 139 -4.29 51.34 9.95
C LYS A 139 -5.09 52.50 9.32
N GLY A 140 -5.32 53.56 10.09
CA GLY A 140 -5.91 54.81 9.58
C GLY A 140 -7.44 54.89 9.53
N ILE A 141 -8.19 53.86 9.95
CA ILE A 141 -9.65 53.91 10.00
C ILE A 141 -10.13 54.47 11.35
N ALA A 142 -10.64 55.70 11.40
CA ALA A 142 -11.13 56.32 12.64
C ALA A 142 -12.42 55.68 13.18
N ASN A 143 -13.37 55.36 12.31
CA ASN A 143 -14.65 54.75 12.71
C ASN A 143 -14.42 53.32 13.24
N ILE A 144 -14.77 53.11 14.52
CA ILE A 144 -14.56 51.84 15.24
C ILE A 144 -15.35 50.69 14.58
N ALA A 145 -16.62 50.90 14.24
CA ALA A 145 -17.45 49.87 13.59
C ALA A 145 -16.90 49.49 12.21
N LYS A 146 -16.47 50.49 11.41
CA LYS A 146 -15.82 50.25 10.11
C LYS A 146 -14.49 49.50 10.26
N ARG A 147 -13.73 49.79 11.32
CA ARG A 147 -12.45 49.12 11.60
C ARG A 147 -12.67 47.66 11.96
N GLU A 148 -13.57 47.36 12.88
CA GLU A 148 -13.82 45.99 13.34
C GLU A 148 -14.46 45.12 12.25
N ARG A 149 -15.44 45.62 11.50
CA ARG A 149 -16.02 44.85 10.39
C ARG A 149 -15.01 44.51 9.29
N ASN A 150 -14.11 45.46 8.98
CA ASN A 150 -13.04 45.22 8.01
C ASN A 150 -12.00 44.23 8.54
N ARG A 151 -11.69 44.28 9.84
CA ARG A 151 -10.80 43.33 10.50
C ARG A 151 -11.42 41.93 10.51
N GLY A 152 -12.68 41.78 10.93
CA GLY A 152 -13.39 40.51 10.99
C GLY A 152 -13.52 39.86 9.61
N ALA A 153 -13.89 40.63 8.58
CA ALA A 153 -13.94 40.14 7.20
C ALA A 153 -12.55 39.68 6.70
N LYS A 154 -11.48 40.44 6.99
CA LYS A 154 -10.10 40.04 6.66
C LYS A 154 -9.66 38.78 7.42
N GLN A 155 -10.06 38.64 8.67
CA GLN A 155 -9.74 37.47 9.50
C GLN A 155 -10.43 36.21 8.97
N LEU A 156 -11.71 36.28 8.61
CA LEU A 156 -12.44 35.16 7.99
C LEU A 156 -11.88 34.80 6.62
N ASP A 157 -11.55 35.79 5.78
CA ASP A 157 -10.92 35.55 4.47
C ASP A 157 -9.54 34.88 4.61
N ALA A 158 -8.73 35.33 5.58
CA ALA A 158 -7.46 34.69 5.89
C ALA A 158 -7.67 33.25 6.40
N PHE A 159 -8.62 33.02 7.30
CA PHE A 159 -8.90 31.68 7.83
C PHE A 159 -9.32 30.71 6.73
N MET A 160 -10.26 31.13 5.89
CA MET A 160 -10.71 30.40 4.72
C MET A 160 -9.53 30.05 3.79
N LYS A 161 -8.66 31.02 3.48
CA LYS A 161 -7.50 30.80 2.59
C LYS A 161 -6.48 29.85 3.19
N GLU A 162 -6.17 29.98 4.47
CA GLU A 162 -5.23 29.10 5.17
C GLU A 162 -5.72 27.64 5.22
N LEU A 163 -7.04 27.41 5.23
CA LEU A 163 -7.61 26.07 5.06
C LEU A 163 -7.63 25.62 3.60
N ALA A 164 -8.08 26.47 2.68
CA ALA A 164 -8.33 26.08 1.28
C ALA A 164 -7.06 25.91 0.43
N LEU A 165 -5.99 26.68 0.70
CA LEU A 165 -4.75 26.63 -0.08
C LEU A 165 -4.00 25.29 0.09
N PRO A 166 -3.79 24.74 1.31
CA PRO A 166 -3.21 23.42 1.46
C PRO A 166 -4.03 22.32 0.78
N LEU A 167 -5.36 22.34 0.92
CA LEU A 167 -6.23 21.36 0.27
C LEU A 167 -6.12 21.41 -1.26
N LYS A 168 -6.02 22.61 -1.82
CA LYS A 168 -5.75 22.81 -3.26
C LYS A 168 -4.37 22.24 -3.64
N GLY A 169 -3.33 22.55 -2.87
CA GLY A 169 -1.97 22.08 -3.14
C GLY A 169 -1.87 20.55 -3.11
N TYR A 170 -2.56 19.89 -2.18
CA TYR A 170 -2.67 18.43 -2.18
C TYR A 170 -3.31 17.94 -3.47
N MET A 171 -4.40 18.55 -3.90
CA MET A 171 -5.11 18.13 -5.11
C MET A 171 -4.32 18.29 -6.40
N GLU A 172 -3.42 19.27 -6.47
CA GLU A 172 -2.54 19.50 -7.62
C GLU A 172 -1.35 18.56 -7.62
N SER A 173 -0.85 18.18 -6.44
CA SER A 173 0.35 17.34 -6.31
C SER A 173 0.05 15.84 -6.40
N PHE A 174 -1.18 15.41 -6.08
CA PHE A 174 -1.58 14.01 -6.20
C PHE A 174 -1.89 13.65 -7.66
N PRO A 175 -1.27 12.59 -8.20
CA PRO A 175 -1.46 12.20 -9.59
C PRO A 175 -2.89 11.70 -9.82
N ARG A 176 -3.51 12.12 -10.93
CA ARG A 176 -4.81 11.61 -11.36
C ARG A 176 -4.64 10.19 -11.90
N ARG A 177 -5.57 9.28 -11.59
CA ARG A 177 -5.53 7.88 -12.06
C ARG A 177 -5.31 7.75 -13.58
N ARG A 178 -5.91 8.63 -14.39
CA ARG A 178 -5.76 8.61 -15.86
C ARG A 178 -4.37 8.97 -16.38
N LEU A 179 -3.56 9.65 -15.58
CA LEU A 179 -2.20 10.06 -15.94
C LEU A 179 -1.14 9.10 -15.37
N LEU A 180 -1.52 8.25 -14.42
CA LEU A 180 -0.63 7.23 -13.88
C LEU A 180 -0.32 6.16 -14.91
N HIS A 181 0.86 5.56 -14.79
CA HIS A 181 1.20 4.38 -15.56
C HIS A 181 0.25 3.22 -15.23
N PRO A 182 -0.14 2.35 -16.19
CA PRO A 182 -1.06 1.24 -15.92
C PRO A 182 -0.65 0.37 -14.72
N TYR A 183 0.64 0.04 -14.62
CA TYR A 183 1.19 -0.69 -13.45
C TYR A 183 0.90 0.03 -12.12
N GLU A 184 1.13 1.34 -12.05
CA GLU A 184 0.88 2.14 -10.85
C GLU A 184 -0.61 2.21 -10.49
N ARG A 185 -1.51 2.20 -11.50
CA ARG A 185 -2.96 2.12 -11.27
C ARG A 185 -3.31 0.80 -10.60
N SER A 186 -2.79 -0.31 -11.11
CA SER A 186 -2.99 -1.63 -10.53
C SER A 186 -2.46 -1.69 -9.09
N LEU A 187 -1.30 -1.06 -8.82
CA LEU A 187 -0.77 -0.97 -7.46
C LEU A 187 -1.67 -0.20 -6.50
N ILE A 188 -2.25 0.93 -6.92
CA ILE A 188 -3.23 1.68 -6.12
C ILE A 188 -4.43 0.80 -5.80
N GLU A 189 -4.97 0.12 -6.81
CA GLU A 189 -6.15 -0.72 -6.72
C GLU A 189 -5.95 -1.90 -5.76
N LEU A 190 -4.83 -2.62 -5.92
CA LEU A 190 -4.45 -3.74 -5.04
C LEU A 190 -4.20 -3.32 -3.59
N THR A 191 -3.81 -2.06 -3.37
CA THR A 191 -3.43 -1.56 -2.04
C THR A 191 -4.58 -0.90 -1.30
N LEU A 192 -5.36 -0.07 -1.99
CA LEU A 192 -6.41 0.77 -1.39
C LEU A 192 -7.82 0.24 -1.65
N GLY A 193 -7.97 -0.66 -2.62
CA GLY A 193 -9.24 -1.10 -3.16
C GLY A 193 -9.80 -0.13 -4.22
N ASP A 194 -10.76 -0.65 -4.98
CA ASP A 194 -11.33 0.03 -6.14
C ASP A 194 -12.04 1.33 -5.74
N GLY A 195 -11.70 2.42 -6.43
CA GLY A 195 -12.39 3.72 -6.31
C GLY A 195 -12.11 4.52 -5.03
N LYS A 196 -11.51 3.91 -4.00
CA LYS A 196 -11.24 4.59 -2.72
C LYS A 196 -10.31 5.79 -2.87
N TYR A 197 -9.32 5.68 -3.75
CA TYR A 197 -8.39 6.77 -4.04
C TYR A 197 -9.12 8.00 -4.60
N GLU A 198 -9.96 7.81 -5.61
CA GLU A 198 -10.75 8.89 -6.22
C GLU A 198 -11.80 9.45 -5.26
N GLU A 199 -12.44 8.58 -4.47
CA GLU A 199 -13.44 8.98 -3.49
C GLU A 199 -12.85 9.95 -2.46
N VAL A 200 -11.69 9.63 -1.89
CA VAL A 200 -11.02 10.48 -0.89
C VAL A 200 -10.58 11.81 -1.50
N LEU A 201 -9.99 11.79 -2.71
CA LEU A 201 -9.64 13.02 -3.42
C LEU A 201 -10.88 13.88 -3.71
N GLY A 202 -11.99 13.26 -4.11
CA GLY A 202 -13.27 13.92 -4.32
C GLY A 202 -13.81 14.58 -3.04
N LYS A 203 -13.74 13.89 -1.90
CA LYS A 203 -14.14 14.44 -0.58
C LYS A 203 -13.27 15.63 -0.17
N VAL A 204 -11.96 15.57 -0.42
CA VAL A 204 -11.04 16.68 -0.12
C VAL A 204 -11.35 17.92 -0.99
N ASP A 205 -11.63 17.73 -2.27
CA ASP A 205 -12.05 18.84 -3.14
C ASP A 205 -13.43 19.41 -2.76
N ALA A 206 -14.36 18.55 -2.34
CA ALA A 206 -15.66 18.97 -1.81
C ALA A 206 -15.52 19.83 -0.55
N LEU A 207 -14.71 19.37 0.42
CA LEU A 207 -14.37 20.13 1.64
C LEU A 207 -13.77 21.49 1.28
N ARG A 208 -12.81 21.52 0.36
CA ARG A 208 -12.17 22.77 -0.12
C ARG A 208 -13.21 23.74 -0.69
N LYS A 209 -14.14 23.26 -1.53
CA LYS A 209 -15.22 24.08 -2.11
C LYS A 209 -16.17 24.62 -1.03
N LYS A 210 -16.55 23.79 -0.06
CA LYS A 210 -17.44 24.17 1.05
C LYS A 210 -16.82 25.21 1.98
N VAL A 211 -15.54 25.05 2.32
CA VAL A 211 -14.78 26.05 3.08
C VAL A 211 -14.74 27.39 2.34
N LEU A 212 -14.52 27.36 1.02
CA LEU A 212 -14.50 28.58 0.20
C LEU A 212 -15.88 29.25 0.11
N SER A 213 -16.97 28.50 0.00
CA SER A 213 -18.32 29.07 -0.07
C SER A 213 -18.72 29.71 1.26
N VAL A 214 -18.59 28.96 2.36
CA VAL A 214 -18.94 29.43 3.73
C VAL A 214 -18.04 30.60 4.14
N GLY A 215 -16.74 30.52 3.88
CA GLY A 215 -15.80 31.58 4.19
C GLY A 215 -16.13 32.90 3.48
N LYS A 216 -16.46 32.85 2.17
CA LYS A 216 -16.87 34.03 1.40
C LYS A 216 -18.19 34.63 1.89
N GLU A 217 -19.15 33.77 2.20
CA GLU A 217 -20.46 34.19 2.72
C GLU A 217 -20.33 34.95 4.04
N HIS A 218 -19.69 34.36 5.04
CA HIS A 218 -19.54 34.99 6.36
C HIS A 218 -18.60 36.20 6.34
N ALA A 219 -17.56 36.21 5.49
CA ALA A 219 -16.74 37.41 5.30
C ALA A 219 -17.55 38.57 4.71
N SER A 220 -18.45 38.28 3.76
CA SER A 220 -19.36 39.28 3.17
C SER A 220 -20.38 39.80 4.19
N LEU A 221 -20.96 38.92 5.01
CA LEU A 221 -21.87 39.30 6.09
C LEU A 221 -21.18 40.18 7.14
N CYS A 222 -19.98 39.80 7.56
CA CYS A 222 -19.18 40.59 8.49
C CYS A 222 -18.88 41.99 7.90
N ALA A 223 -18.52 42.09 6.62
CA ALA A 223 -18.26 43.38 5.97
C ALA A 223 -19.47 44.33 5.91
N LYS A 224 -20.69 43.80 5.99
CA LYS A 224 -21.97 44.56 5.98
C LYS A 224 -22.44 44.99 7.37
N ALA A 225 -21.79 44.56 8.45
CA ALA A 225 -22.18 44.90 9.81
C ALA A 225 -22.22 46.44 10.03
N LEU A 226 -23.22 46.88 10.80
CA LEU A 226 -23.48 48.28 11.09
C LEU A 226 -22.83 48.73 12.41
N SER A 227 -22.78 47.84 13.39
CA SER A 227 -22.22 48.11 14.71
C SER A 227 -20.95 47.28 14.98
N LYS A 228 -20.15 47.73 15.96
CA LYS A 228 -18.99 46.97 16.45
C LYS A 228 -19.41 45.58 16.96
N ARG A 229 -20.43 45.53 17.80
CA ARG A 229 -20.92 44.29 18.42
C ARG A 229 -21.39 43.31 17.37
N GLU A 230 -22.18 43.78 16.40
CA GLU A 230 -22.62 42.95 15.28
C GLU A 230 -21.43 42.40 14.48
N ALA A 231 -20.37 43.18 14.24
CA ALA A 231 -19.19 42.69 13.54
C ALA A 231 -18.46 41.56 14.30
N GLU A 232 -18.36 41.67 15.63
CA GLU A 232 -17.77 40.65 16.51
C GLU A 232 -18.63 39.37 16.55
N ASP A 233 -19.95 39.52 16.62
CA ASP A 233 -20.90 38.40 16.61
C ASP A 233 -20.82 37.64 15.26
N ARG A 234 -20.82 38.35 14.13
CA ARG A 234 -20.67 37.76 12.78
C ARG A 234 -19.33 37.07 12.56
N LEU A 235 -18.26 37.62 13.14
CA LEU A 235 -16.94 36.99 13.10
C LEU A 235 -16.96 35.66 13.87
N SER A 236 -17.52 35.66 15.07
CA SER A 236 -17.63 34.46 15.92
C SER A 236 -18.46 33.38 15.23
N GLU A 237 -19.63 33.76 14.70
CA GLU A 237 -20.50 32.88 13.92
C GLU A 237 -19.77 32.28 12.71
N GLY A 238 -19.02 33.10 11.94
CA GLY A 238 -18.28 32.62 10.77
C GLY A 238 -17.16 31.65 11.12
N VAL A 239 -16.46 31.85 12.24
CA VAL A 239 -15.43 30.91 12.72
C VAL A 239 -16.06 29.60 13.15
N GLU A 240 -17.13 29.64 13.93
CA GLU A 240 -17.88 28.44 14.37
C GLU A 240 -18.42 27.65 13.18
N LYS A 241 -18.97 28.32 12.16
CA LYS A 241 -19.47 27.65 10.96
C LYS A 241 -18.35 26.96 10.18
N LEU A 242 -17.19 27.60 10.03
CA LEU A 242 -16.03 26.99 9.38
C LEU A 242 -15.46 25.82 10.20
N GLU A 243 -15.46 25.95 11.53
CA GLU A 243 -15.08 24.86 12.43
C GLU A 243 -15.99 23.65 12.27
N LEU A 244 -17.31 23.84 12.29
CA LEU A 244 -18.27 22.75 12.10
C LEU A 244 -18.09 22.04 10.76
N VAL A 245 -17.88 22.81 9.67
CA VAL A 245 -17.58 22.23 8.35
C VAL A 245 -16.34 21.35 8.42
N PHE A 246 -15.26 21.85 9.03
CA PHE A 246 -14.01 21.12 9.09
C PHE A 246 -14.06 19.92 10.06
N GLN A 247 -14.79 19.99 11.17
CA GLN A 247 -14.98 18.86 12.08
C GLN A 247 -15.79 17.72 11.42
N GLN A 248 -16.78 18.05 10.58
CA GLN A 248 -17.61 17.06 9.89
C GLN A 248 -16.87 16.35 8.75
N GLU A 249 -16.10 17.10 7.96
CA GLU A 249 -15.50 16.60 6.71
C GLU A 249 -13.96 16.45 6.78
N GLY A 250 -13.32 16.92 7.85
CA GLY A 250 -11.87 16.91 8.04
C GLY A 250 -11.25 15.52 8.05
N ARG A 251 -12.03 14.48 8.35
CA ARG A 251 -11.60 13.08 8.22
C ARG A 251 -11.08 12.75 6.82
N ALA A 252 -11.60 13.39 5.78
CA ALA A 252 -11.12 13.19 4.41
C ALA A 252 -9.62 13.57 4.25
N VAL A 253 -9.16 14.56 5.02
CA VAL A 253 -7.74 14.97 5.05
C VAL A 253 -6.88 13.91 5.72
N ASP A 254 -7.37 13.29 6.80
CA ASP A 254 -6.67 12.21 7.49
C ASP A 254 -6.64 10.92 6.65
N ASP A 255 -7.73 10.63 5.94
CA ASP A 255 -7.78 9.54 4.97
C ASP A 255 -6.76 9.77 3.84
N LEU A 256 -6.67 11.00 3.32
CA LEU A 256 -5.66 11.37 2.31
C LEU A 256 -4.23 11.25 2.86
N LEU A 257 -4.00 11.65 4.12
CA LEU A 257 -2.72 11.47 4.81
C LEU A 257 -2.34 9.99 4.89
N ASN A 258 -3.28 9.12 5.23
CA ASN A 258 -3.03 7.68 5.30
C ASN A 258 -2.71 7.10 3.93
N ILE A 259 -3.45 7.49 2.88
CA ILE A 259 -3.13 7.15 1.49
C ILE A 259 -1.71 7.60 1.14
N ALA A 260 -1.36 8.86 1.43
CA ALA A 260 -0.03 9.41 1.15
C ALA A 260 1.09 8.59 1.82
N LYS A 261 0.88 8.19 3.09
CA LYS A 261 1.84 7.38 3.84
C LYS A 261 2.03 6.01 3.21
N VAL A 262 0.93 5.35 2.86
CA VAL A 262 0.95 4.01 2.26
C VAL A 262 1.64 4.05 0.89
N LEU A 263 1.26 4.98 0.01
CA LEU A 263 1.84 5.09 -1.33
C LEU A 263 3.33 5.48 -1.29
N ARG A 264 3.75 6.35 -0.38
CA ARG A 264 5.19 6.69 -0.21
C ARG A 264 6.04 5.54 0.30
N ALA A 265 5.44 4.55 0.97
CA ALA A 265 6.15 3.38 1.45
C ALA A 265 6.34 2.30 0.36
N MET A 266 5.72 2.48 -0.80
CA MET A 266 5.84 1.55 -1.93
C MET A 266 7.26 1.53 -2.49
N PRO A 267 7.73 0.37 -3.00
CA PRO A 267 9.03 0.26 -3.64
C PRO A 267 9.10 1.12 -4.90
N VAL A 268 10.30 1.65 -5.18
CA VAL A 268 10.58 2.36 -6.43
C VAL A 268 10.82 1.31 -7.52
N VAL A 269 10.00 1.31 -8.56
CA VAL A 269 10.16 0.46 -9.75
C VAL A 269 10.38 1.38 -10.95
N ASP A 270 11.37 1.06 -11.77
CA ASP A 270 11.57 1.74 -13.05
C ASP A 270 10.60 1.16 -14.07
N LEU A 271 9.72 2.01 -14.60
CA LEU A 271 8.60 1.58 -15.44
C LEU A 271 9.02 1.30 -16.89
N GLU A 272 10.16 1.86 -17.31
CA GLU A 272 10.66 1.77 -18.69
C GLU A 272 11.83 0.77 -18.81
N MET A 273 12.39 0.33 -17.68
CA MET A 273 13.47 -0.65 -17.65
C MET A 273 12.95 -2.05 -17.99
N SER A 274 13.61 -2.70 -18.96
CA SER A 274 13.36 -4.10 -19.29
C SER A 274 13.51 -4.98 -18.04
N THR A 275 12.46 -5.75 -17.77
CA THR A 275 12.32 -6.56 -16.56
C THR A 275 12.23 -8.04 -16.91
N LEU A 276 13.17 -8.85 -16.43
CA LEU A 276 13.02 -10.31 -16.43
C LEU A 276 12.13 -10.72 -15.25
N CYS A 277 10.96 -11.26 -15.57
CA CYS A 277 9.98 -11.69 -14.61
C CYS A 277 10.06 -13.22 -14.43
N LEU A 278 10.40 -13.67 -13.22
CA LEU A 278 10.40 -15.11 -12.91
C LEU A 278 9.01 -15.54 -12.49
N VAL A 279 8.41 -16.47 -13.25
CA VAL A 279 7.04 -16.96 -13.07
C VAL A 279 7.05 -18.47 -12.84
N GLY A 280 6.05 -18.99 -12.13
CA GLY A 280 5.90 -20.42 -11.86
C GLY A 280 5.23 -20.67 -10.51
N ALA A 281 4.97 -21.94 -10.19
CA ALA A 281 4.29 -22.31 -8.95
C ALA A 281 5.06 -21.87 -7.69
N PRO A 282 4.41 -21.74 -6.52
CA PRO A 282 5.11 -21.48 -5.25
C PRO A 282 6.23 -22.50 -5.00
N ASN A 283 7.32 -22.11 -4.33
CA ASN A 283 8.42 -23.00 -3.90
C ASN A 283 9.21 -23.76 -4.99
N VAL A 284 9.03 -23.45 -6.29
CA VAL A 284 9.81 -24.05 -7.40
C VAL A 284 11.27 -23.59 -7.47
N GLY A 285 11.65 -22.55 -6.72
CA GLY A 285 13.02 -22.03 -6.65
C GLY A 285 13.26 -20.66 -7.29
N LYS A 286 12.20 -19.92 -7.66
CA LYS A 286 12.27 -18.59 -8.29
C LYS A 286 13.18 -17.61 -7.53
N SER A 287 12.93 -17.38 -6.24
CA SER A 287 13.74 -16.45 -5.43
C SER A 287 15.22 -16.84 -5.36
N SER A 288 15.54 -18.13 -5.43
CA SER A 288 16.93 -18.62 -5.47
C SER A 288 17.58 -18.30 -6.82
N LEU A 289 16.85 -18.48 -7.92
CA LEU A 289 17.32 -18.09 -9.25
C LEU A 289 17.54 -16.58 -9.37
N VAL A 290 16.65 -15.75 -8.81
CA VAL A 290 16.87 -14.27 -8.80
C VAL A 290 18.19 -13.91 -8.12
N ARG A 291 18.54 -14.54 -6.99
CA ARG A 291 19.82 -14.28 -6.30
C ARG A 291 21.04 -14.65 -7.14
N ILE A 292 20.94 -15.69 -7.95
CA ILE A 292 22.04 -16.19 -8.79
C ILE A 292 22.19 -15.38 -10.07
N LEU A 293 21.06 -14.98 -10.66
CA LEU A 293 21.02 -14.21 -11.89
C LEU A 293 21.43 -12.75 -11.64
N SER A 294 21.03 -12.18 -10.50
CA SER A 294 21.39 -10.82 -10.10
C SER A 294 22.91 -10.65 -9.96
N THR A 295 23.44 -9.54 -10.47
CA THR A 295 24.86 -9.19 -10.36
C THR A 295 25.22 -8.76 -8.93
N GLY A 296 24.27 -8.14 -8.22
CA GLY A 296 24.41 -7.72 -6.82
C GLY A 296 23.44 -8.45 -5.89
N LYS A 297 23.47 -8.08 -4.60
CA LYS A 297 22.50 -8.59 -3.62
C LYS A 297 21.10 -8.05 -3.96
N PRO A 298 20.11 -8.92 -4.22
CA PRO A 298 18.74 -8.46 -4.49
C PRO A 298 18.13 -7.74 -3.28
N GLU A 299 17.29 -6.75 -3.57
CA GLU A 299 16.53 -5.98 -2.61
C GLU A 299 15.17 -6.62 -2.33
N ILE A 300 14.63 -6.38 -1.13
CA ILE A 300 13.29 -6.85 -0.74
C ILE A 300 12.33 -5.67 -0.85
N CYS A 301 11.48 -5.71 -1.87
CA CYS A 301 10.45 -4.71 -2.15
C CYS A 301 9.19 -5.01 -1.33
N ASN A 302 8.94 -4.19 -0.30
CA ASN A 302 7.80 -4.37 0.59
C ASN A 302 6.55 -3.68 -0.01
N TYR A 303 5.57 -4.47 -0.42
CA TYR A 303 4.26 -3.93 -0.79
C TYR A 303 3.30 -4.03 0.41
N PRO A 304 2.44 -3.03 0.67
CA PRO A 304 1.57 -3.00 1.86
C PRO A 304 0.61 -4.18 1.98
N PHE A 305 0.23 -4.79 0.86
CA PHE A 305 -0.64 -5.97 0.81
C PHE A 305 0.13 -7.31 0.79
N THR A 306 1.47 -7.27 0.86
CA THR A 306 2.31 -8.47 0.91
C THR A 306 2.73 -8.77 2.35
N THR A 307 2.67 -10.03 2.78
CA THR A 307 3.24 -10.48 4.06
C THR A 307 4.75 -10.68 3.99
N ARG A 308 5.25 -11.03 2.80
CA ARG A 308 6.67 -11.14 2.47
C ARG A 308 6.92 -10.23 1.29
N GLY A 309 7.88 -9.31 1.42
CA GLY A 309 8.30 -8.47 0.30
C GLY A 309 8.78 -9.31 -0.88
N ILE A 310 8.73 -8.71 -2.06
CA ILE A 310 9.12 -9.33 -3.32
C ILE A 310 10.61 -9.10 -3.55
N LEU A 311 11.31 -10.13 -4.03
CA LEU A 311 12.74 -10.03 -4.28
C LEU A 311 13.00 -9.39 -5.64
N MET A 312 13.73 -8.30 -5.67
CA MET A 312 14.08 -7.55 -6.88
C MET A 312 15.60 -7.44 -6.99
N GLY A 313 16.17 -8.03 -8.02
CA GLY A 313 17.58 -7.96 -8.36
C GLY A 313 17.84 -7.08 -9.56
N HIS A 314 19.11 -6.84 -9.83
CA HIS A 314 19.56 -6.11 -11.01
C HIS A 314 20.67 -6.87 -11.72
N VAL A 315 20.62 -6.86 -13.04
CA VAL A 315 21.65 -7.44 -13.90
C VAL A 315 22.30 -6.33 -14.69
N ILE A 316 23.63 -6.27 -14.65
CA ILE A 316 24.40 -5.24 -15.36
C ILE A 316 25.10 -5.90 -16.55
N LEU A 317 24.77 -5.47 -17.77
CA LEU A 317 25.35 -5.97 -19.02
C LEU A 317 25.75 -4.79 -19.88
N ASN A 318 27.01 -4.75 -20.35
CA ASN A 318 27.49 -3.71 -21.26
C ASN A 318 27.14 -2.28 -20.77
N TYR A 319 27.33 -2.02 -19.47
CA TYR A 319 26.98 -0.76 -18.79
C TYR A 319 25.48 -0.40 -18.74
N GLN A 320 24.60 -1.30 -19.18
CA GLN A 320 23.15 -1.18 -19.08
C GLN A 320 22.64 -1.99 -17.88
N ARG A 321 21.55 -1.51 -17.27
CA ARG A 321 20.91 -2.14 -16.12
C ARG A 321 19.58 -2.75 -16.54
N PHE A 322 19.35 -3.98 -16.09
CA PHE A 322 18.12 -4.72 -16.27
C PHE A 322 17.57 -5.08 -14.89
N GLN A 323 16.26 -5.13 -14.78
CA GLN A 323 15.59 -5.56 -13.56
C GLN A 323 15.31 -7.06 -13.64
N VAL A 324 15.52 -7.78 -12.54
CA VAL A 324 15.13 -9.18 -12.42
C VAL A 324 14.24 -9.29 -11.20
N THR A 325 12.96 -9.58 -11.41
CA THR A 325 12.00 -9.66 -10.30
C THR A 325 11.56 -11.09 -10.08
N ASP A 326 11.58 -11.50 -8.82
CA ASP A 326 10.80 -12.64 -8.36
C ASP A 326 9.34 -12.23 -8.38
N THR A 327 8.44 -13.12 -8.79
CA THR A 327 7.01 -12.86 -8.63
C THR A 327 6.40 -13.86 -7.68
N PRO A 328 5.37 -13.46 -6.91
CA PRO A 328 4.58 -14.43 -6.18
C PRO A 328 4.09 -15.54 -7.11
N GLY A 329 4.18 -16.78 -6.63
CA GLY A 329 3.84 -17.94 -7.45
C GLY A 329 2.37 -17.94 -7.87
N LEU A 330 2.12 -18.40 -9.08
CA LEU A 330 0.77 -18.54 -9.63
C LEU A 330 0.19 -19.91 -9.29
N LEU A 331 -1.09 -19.94 -8.93
CA LEU A 331 -1.86 -21.16 -8.68
C LEU A 331 -3.04 -21.24 -9.65
N ARG A 332 -3.55 -22.45 -9.89
CA ARG A 332 -4.65 -22.70 -10.83
C ARG A 332 -5.98 -22.24 -10.23
N ARG A 333 -6.47 -21.06 -10.65
CA ARG A 333 -7.76 -20.50 -10.25
C ARG A 333 -8.20 -19.41 -11.22
N CYS A 334 -9.49 -19.07 -11.20
CA CYS A 334 -10.06 -17.97 -11.99
C CYS A 334 -9.46 -16.62 -11.59
N ASP A 335 -9.39 -15.67 -12.53
CA ASP A 335 -8.79 -14.35 -12.32
C ASP A 335 -9.47 -13.55 -11.19
N GLU A 336 -10.78 -13.71 -11.02
CA GLU A 336 -11.55 -13.07 -9.95
C GLU A 336 -11.11 -13.55 -8.56
N ASP A 337 -10.84 -14.86 -8.43
CA ASP A 337 -10.44 -15.55 -7.20
C ASP A 337 -8.93 -15.45 -6.91
N ARG A 338 -8.18 -14.73 -7.75
CA ARG A 338 -6.75 -14.50 -7.54
C ARG A 338 -6.50 -13.59 -6.34
N ASN A 339 -5.52 -13.99 -5.54
CA ASN A 339 -5.07 -13.17 -4.42
C ASN A 339 -4.33 -11.93 -4.93
N ASN A 340 -4.22 -10.88 -4.10
CA ASN A 340 -3.52 -9.64 -4.49
C ASN A 340 -2.07 -9.87 -4.96
N LEU A 341 -1.42 -10.93 -4.44
CA LEU A 341 -0.09 -11.35 -4.87
C LEU A 341 -0.04 -11.85 -6.31
N GLU A 342 -1.01 -12.67 -6.70
CA GLU A 342 -1.10 -13.21 -8.06
C GLU A 342 -1.55 -12.12 -9.04
N LYS A 343 -2.46 -11.24 -8.61
CA LYS A 343 -2.86 -10.05 -9.38
C LYS A 343 -1.69 -9.09 -9.60
N LEU A 344 -0.79 -8.95 -8.62
CA LEU A 344 0.44 -8.19 -8.78
C LEU A 344 1.36 -8.82 -9.84
N THR A 345 1.55 -10.14 -9.83
CA THR A 345 2.31 -10.86 -10.86
C THR A 345 1.74 -10.59 -12.26
N LEU A 346 0.41 -10.66 -12.41
CA LEU A 346 -0.25 -10.33 -13.68
C LEU A 346 -0.08 -8.86 -14.07
N ALA A 347 -0.14 -7.93 -13.11
CA ALA A 347 0.06 -6.51 -13.38
C ALA A 347 1.51 -6.22 -13.84
N VAL A 348 2.50 -6.90 -13.28
CA VAL A 348 3.91 -6.81 -13.74
C VAL A 348 4.01 -7.29 -15.18
N LEU A 349 3.49 -8.49 -15.48
CA LEU A 349 3.55 -9.06 -16.82
C LEU A 349 2.82 -8.16 -17.83
N THR A 350 1.61 -7.70 -17.52
CA THR A 350 0.75 -6.97 -18.47
C THR A 350 1.22 -5.55 -18.75
N HIS A 351 1.82 -4.88 -17.76
CA HIS A 351 2.05 -3.43 -17.83
C HIS A 351 3.51 -3.02 -17.89
N LEU A 352 4.45 -3.89 -17.51
CA LEU A 352 5.88 -3.58 -17.60
C LEU A 352 6.50 -4.24 -18.85
N PRO A 353 7.55 -3.65 -19.44
CA PRO A 353 8.27 -4.27 -20.55
C PRO A 353 9.01 -5.52 -20.03
N THR A 354 8.35 -6.68 -20.14
CA THR A 354 8.77 -7.90 -19.46
C THR A 354 9.13 -9.02 -20.41
N SER A 355 10.23 -9.71 -20.07
CA SER A 355 10.53 -11.05 -20.58
C SER A 355 10.23 -12.07 -19.49
N VAL A 356 9.74 -13.25 -19.87
CA VAL A 356 9.28 -14.27 -18.93
C VAL A 356 10.32 -15.37 -18.80
N LEU A 357 10.73 -15.66 -17.57
CA LEU A 357 11.45 -16.89 -17.23
C LEU A 357 10.52 -17.78 -16.41
N TYR A 358 10.01 -18.84 -17.03
CA TYR A 358 9.10 -19.76 -16.37
C TYR A 358 9.88 -20.90 -15.70
N VAL A 359 9.63 -21.10 -14.41
CA VAL A 359 10.33 -22.09 -13.59
C VAL A 359 9.40 -23.27 -13.31
N HIS A 360 9.80 -24.42 -13.83
CA HIS A 360 9.15 -25.71 -13.65
C HIS A 360 9.84 -26.51 -12.54
N ASP A 361 9.05 -27.24 -11.76
CA ASP A 361 9.57 -28.22 -10.80
C ASP A 361 8.91 -29.58 -11.06
N LEU A 362 9.64 -30.47 -11.73
CA LEU A 362 9.18 -31.81 -12.07
C LEU A 362 9.31 -32.81 -10.91
N THR A 363 9.97 -32.41 -9.81
CA THR A 363 10.18 -33.29 -8.64
C THR A 363 8.91 -33.47 -7.82
N GLY A 364 8.00 -32.50 -7.86
CA GLY A 364 6.77 -32.48 -7.06
C GLY A 364 6.91 -31.94 -5.64
N GLU A 365 8.12 -31.62 -5.19
CA GLU A 365 8.37 -31.12 -3.84
C GLU A 365 7.81 -29.71 -3.60
N CYS A 366 7.50 -28.96 -4.65
CA CYS A 366 6.92 -27.62 -4.53
C CYS A 366 5.47 -27.60 -3.99
N GLY A 367 4.80 -28.75 -3.93
CA GLY A 367 3.41 -28.88 -3.47
C GLY A 367 2.36 -28.62 -4.55
N THR A 368 2.76 -28.39 -5.80
CA THR A 368 1.88 -28.32 -6.98
C THR A 368 2.26 -29.44 -7.93
N SER A 369 1.28 -30.22 -8.44
CA SER A 369 1.61 -31.33 -9.33
C SER A 369 2.17 -30.84 -10.67
N PRO A 370 3.07 -31.59 -11.32
CA PRO A 370 3.57 -31.25 -12.65
C PRO A 370 2.45 -31.01 -13.67
N SER A 371 1.37 -31.78 -13.57
CA SER A 371 0.18 -31.67 -14.44
C SER A 371 -0.53 -30.32 -14.27
N ASP A 372 -0.71 -29.86 -13.04
CA ASP A 372 -1.28 -28.54 -12.78
C ASP A 372 -0.31 -27.41 -13.16
N GLN A 373 1.00 -27.59 -12.93
CA GLN A 373 2.02 -26.66 -13.41
C GLN A 373 1.99 -26.50 -14.93
N PHE A 374 1.79 -27.59 -15.67
CA PHE A 374 1.68 -27.58 -17.13
C PHE A 374 0.45 -26.83 -17.62
N ARG A 375 -0.71 -27.01 -16.95
CA ARG A 375 -1.93 -26.27 -17.28
C ARG A 375 -1.76 -24.77 -17.05
N ILE A 376 -1.20 -24.38 -15.90
CA ILE A 376 -0.90 -22.96 -15.61
C ILE A 376 0.10 -22.41 -16.64
N TYR A 377 1.13 -23.19 -16.97
CA TYR A 377 2.12 -22.81 -17.97
C TYR A 377 1.47 -22.54 -19.34
N LYS A 378 0.64 -23.45 -19.85
CA LYS A 378 -0.11 -23.27 -21.10
C LYS A 378 -0.99 -22.01 -21.06
N GLU A 379 -1.72 -21.80 -19.97
CA GLU A 379 -2.60 -20.64 -19.79
C GLU A 379 -1.81 -19.31 -19.88
N ILE A 380 -0.72 -19.20 -19.14
CA ILE A 380 0.09 -17.96 -19.12
C ILE A 380 0.86 -17.79 -20.43
N LYS A 381 1.36 -18.89 -21.03
CA LYS A 381 2.06 -18.85 -22.33
C LYS A 381 1.15 -18.42 -23.47
N GLU A 382 -0.10 -18.86 -23.47
CA GLU A 382 -1.10 -18.39 -24.45
C GLU A 382 -1.45 -16.90 -24.23
N ARG A 383 -1.61 -16.48 -22.97
CA ARG A 383 -1.93 -15.08 -22.62
C ARG A 383 -0.82 -14.11 -23.00
N PHE A 384 0.44 -14.50 -22.88
CA PHE A 384 1.62 -13.66 -23.14
C PHE A 384 2.52 -14.25 -24.23
N LYS A 385 1.90 -14.74 -25.32
CA LYS A 385 2.59 -15.40 -26.44
C LYS A 385 3.59 -14.53 -27.21
N ASP A 386 3.39 -13.22 -27.20
CA ASP A 386 4.28 -12.27 -27.90
C ASP A 386 5.55 -11.95 -27.10
N TYR A 387 5.67 -12.47 -25.87
CA TYR A 387 6.78 -12.15 -24.98
C TYR A 387 7.97 -13.08 -25.28
N LEU A 388 9.16 -12.68 -24.86
CA LEU A 388 10.31 -13.57 -24.88
C LEU A 388 10.23 -14.53 -23.69
N TRP A 389 10.20 -15.83 -23.97
CA TRP A 389 10.09 -16.90 -22.98
C TRP A 389 11.41 -17.66 -22.81
N ILE A 390 11.76 -17.96 -21.57
CA ILE A 390 12.83 -18.88 -21.20
C ILE A 390 12.24 -19.92 -20.24
N ASP A 391 12.22 -21.18 -20.67
CA ASP A 391 11.71 -22.28 -19.85
C ASP A 391 12.87 -22.93 -19.08
N VAL A 392 12.68 -23.10 -17.76
CA VAL A 392 13.72 -23.60 -16.85
C VAL A 392 13.15 -24.70 -15.96
N VAL A 393 13.75 -25.90 -16.03
CA VAL A 393 13.47 -27.00 -15.10
C VAL A 393 14.43 -26.90 -13.92
N SER A 394 13.90 -26.49 -12.77
CA SER A 394 14.62 -26.33 -11.51
C SER A 394 14.81 -27.69 -10.80
N LYS A 395 15.73 -27.73 -9.83
CA LYS A 395 16.02 -28.91 -8.99
C LYS A 395 16.36 -30.17 -9.80
N CYS A 396 17.04 -30.01 -10.94
CA CYS A 396 17.35 -31.15 -11.82
C CYS A 396 18.23 -32.23 -11.15
N ASP A 397 18.96 -31.87 -10.08
CA ASP A 397 19.74 -32.79 -9.26
C ASP A 397 18.90 -33.89 -8.60
N LEU A 398 17.60 -33.67 -8.44
CA LEU A 398 16.67 -34.63 -7.83
C LEU A 398 15.98 -35.54 -8.84
N LEU A 399 16.06 -35.23 -10.15
CA LEU A 399 15.34 -35.99 -11.20
C LEU A 399 15.98 -37.35 -11.50
N GLY A 400 17.31 -37.46 -11.36
CA GLY A 400 18.06 -38.70 -11.64
C GLY A 400 18.00 -39.76 -10.54
N GLY A 401 17.52 -39.41 -9.34
CA GLY A 401 17.50 -40.29 -8.18
C GLY A 401 16.18 -41.03 -8.03
N GLY A 402 15.76 -41.79 -9.05
CA GLY A 402 14.60 -42.70 -8.98
C GLY A 402 13.42 -42.17 -8.16
N SER A 403 12.76 -41.12 -8.66
CA SER A 403 11.49 -40.57 -8.16
C SER A 403 11.27 -40.69 -6.65
N PRO A 404 11.71 -39.73 -5.81
CA PRO A 404 11.28 -39.74 -4.43
C PRO A 404 9.80 -39.31 -4.38
N VAL A 405 8.94 -40.31 -4.21
CA VAL A 405 7.73 -40.28 -3.38
C VAL A 405 6.62 -39.30 -3.85
N ILE A 406 5.45 -39.88 -4.18
CA ILE A 406 4.09 -39.28 -4.22
C ILE A 406 3.64 -38.60 -5.53
N TYR A 407 3.44 -39.37 -6.61
CA TYR A 407 2.29 -39.14 -7.52
C TYR A 407 1.56 -40.45 -7.87
N ALA A 408 1.40 -41.33 -6.88
CA ALA A 408 0.56 -42.53 -6.98
C ALA A 408 -0.96 -42.23 -7.00
N LYS A 409 -1.37 -41.01 -7.34
CA LYS A 409 -2.78 -40.55 -7.35
C LYS A 409 -3.19 -39.75 -8.58
N GLU A 410 -2.31 -39.53 -9.55
CA GLU A 410 -2.75 -38.98 -10.85
C GLU A 410 -3.04 -40.16 -11.79
N ASP A 411 -4.31 -40.25 -12.23
CA ASP A 411 -4.78 -41.27 -13.16
C ASP A 411 -4.06 -41.11 -14.51
N ARG A 412 -2.99 -41.87 -14.72
CA ARG A 412 -2.26 -41.94 -15.99
C ARG A 412 -3.12 -42.39 -17.17
N SER A 413 -4.31 -42.89 -16.92
CA SER A 413 -5.22 -43.45 -17.92
C SER A 413 -5.91 -42.41 -18.81
N ASN A 414 -5.98 -41.14 -18.38
CA ASN A 414 -6.66 -40.05 -19.10
C ASN A 414 -5.74 -38.86 -19.44
N ASP A 415 -4.43 -38.99 -19.24
CA ASP A 415 -3.49 -37.91 -19.53
C ASP A 415 -3.17 -37.84 -21.03
N GLU A 416 -3.25 -36.64 -21.60
CA GLU A 416 -2.79 -36.35 -22.96
C GLU A 416 -1.29 -36.66 -23.11
N GLU A 417 -0.84 -37.12 -24.28
CA GLU A 417 0.57 -37.47 -24.56
C GLU A 417 1.54 -36.33 -24.20
N GLU A 418 1.13 -35.08 -24.37
CA GLU A 418 1.92 -33.90 -24.03
C GLU A 418 2.20 -33.77 -22.53
N ILE A 419 1.25 -34.14 -21.67
CA ILE A 419 1.42 -34.10 -20.21
C ILE A 419 2.43 -35.16 -19.78
N ILE A 420 2.39 -36.33 -20.41
CA ILE A 420 3.35 -37.41 -20.17
C ILE A 420 4.77 -36.93 -20.52
N LYS A 421 4.94 -36.37 -21.73
CA LYS A 421 6.23 -35.81 -22.16
C LYS A 421 6.73 -34.70 -21.22
N TYR A 422 5.84 -33.79 -20.82
CA TYR A 422 6.17 -32.71 -19.90
C TYR A 422 6.62 -33.23 -18.52
N ARG A 423 6.00 -34.28 -17.99
CA ARG A 423 6.39 -34.87 -16.70
C ARG A 423 7.81 -35.47 -16.73
N GLU A 424 8.23 -36.00 -17.87
CA GLU A 424 9.54 -36.64 -18.02
C GLU A 424 10.65 -35.63 -18.29
N THR A 425 10.40 -34.66 -19.17
CA THR A 425 11.45 -33.79 -19.72
C THR A 425 11.18 -32.30 -19.56
N GLY A 426 9.96 -31.89 -19.17
CA GLY A 426 9.52 -30.51 -19.18
C GLY A 426 9.19 -30.02 -20.59
N PRO A 427 9.07 -28.69 -20.80
CA PRO A 427 8.93 -28.12 -22.13
C PRO A 427 10.15 -28.38 -23.02
N ASP A 428 9.92 -28.47 -24.33
CA ASP A 428 10.99 -28.55 -25.32
C ASP A 428 11.93 -27.32 -25.20
N GLU A 429 13.24 -27.55 -25.39
CA GLU A 429 14.29 -26.52 -25.25
C GLU A 429 14.44 -25.90 -23.86
N SER A 430 13.87 -26.51 -22.81
CA SER A 430 14.03 -26.02 -21.45
C SER A 430 15.44 -26.27 -20.87
N PHE A 431 15.92 -25.32 -20.08
CA PHE A 431 17.20 -25.44 -19.38
C PHE A 431 17.03 -26.22 -18.08
N HIS A 432 17.76 -27.33 -17.92
CA HIS A 432 17.81 -28.07 -16.66
C HIS A 432 18.85 -27.45 -15.73
N VAL A 433 18.40 -26.92 -14.60
CA VAL A 433 19.27 -26.22 -13.66
C VAL A 433 19.12 -26.74 -12.24
N SER A 434 20.24 -26.70 -11.52
CA SER A 434 20.25 -26.89 -10.07
C SER A 434 21.04 -25.77 -9.41
N VAL A 435 20.36 -25.06 -8.52
CA VAL A 435 21.00 -24.05 -7.66
C VAL A 435 22.00 -24.70 -6.70
N LYS A 436 21.76 -25.94 -6.29
CA LYS A 436 22.56 -26.63 -5.27
C LYS A 436 23.88 -27.17 -5.84
N THR A 437 23.83 -27.75 -7.04
CA THR A 437 25.02 -28.31 -7.71
C THR A 437 25.64 -27.35 -8.72
N GLU A 438 25.06 -26.17 -8.90
CA GLU A 438 25.42 -25.15 -9.89
C GLU A 438 25.34 -25.61 -11.37
N GLN A 439 24.70 -26.76 -11.61
CA GLN A 439 24.51 -27.32 -12.94
C GLN A 439 23.58 -26.43 -13.80
N GLY A 440 23.93 -26.22 -15.07
CA GLY A 440 23.12 -25.49 -16.07
C GLY A 440 23.02 -23.97 -15.87
N LEU A 441 23.57 -23.44 -14.77
CA LEU A 441 23.44 -22.01 -14.43
C LEU A 441 24.25 -21.09 -15.37
N SER A 442 25.38 -21.54 -15.89
CA SER A 442 26.23 -20.78 -16.82
C SER A 442 25.53 -20.54 -18.16
N GLU A 443 24.94 -21.60 -18.71
CA GLU A 443 24.16 -21.57 -19.96
C GLU A 443 22.91 -20.71 -19.81
N LEU A 444 22.16 -20.88 -18.71
CA LEU A 444 21.00 -20.05 -18.40
C LEU A 444 21.38 -18.57 -18.30
N LYS A 445 22.47 -18.23 -17.60
CA LYS A 445 22.96 -16.85 -17.52
C LYS A 445 23.28 -16.28 -18.89
N SER A 446 23.90 -17.07 -19.77
CA SER A 446 24.20 -16.62 -21.14
C SER A 446 22.91 -16.32 -21.92
N LYS A 447 21.92 -17.23 -21.84
CA LYS A 447 20.65 -17.04 -22.54
C LYS A 447 19.85 -15.84 -22.02
N VAL A 448 19.82 -15.64 -20.70
CA VAL A 448 19.18 -14.47 -20.08
C VAL A 448 19.81 -13.17 -20.59
N LYS A 449 21.13 -13.11 -20.74
CA LYS A 449 21.82 -11.93 -21.27
C LYS A 449 21.45 -11.63 -22.72
N GLU A 450 21.33 -12.66 -23.54
CA GLU A 450 20.89 -12.56 -24.93
C GLU A 450 19.45 -12.01 -25.01
N VAL A 451 18.52 -12.60 -24.25
CA VAL A 451 17.11 -12.18 -24.22
C VAL A 451 16.96 -10.74 -23.77
N LEU A 452 17.63 -10.34 -22.69
CA LEU A 452 17.60 -8.97 -22.19
C LEU A 452 18.18 -7.96 -23.19
N SER A 453 19.22 -8.35 -23.94
CA SER A 453 19.80 -7.50 -24.97
C SER A 453 18.82 -7.30 -26.14
N ASN A 454 18.18 -8.38 -26.60
CA ASN A 454 17.18 -8.33 -27.68
C ASN A 454 15.96 -7.50 -27.29
N GLU A 455 15.49 -7.64 -26.05
CA GLU A 455 14.34 -6.87 -25.56
C GLU A 455 14.64 -5.37 -25.49
N MET A 456 15.87 -5.02 -25.09
CA MET A 456 16.31 -3.62 -25.09
C MET A 456 16.37 -3.03 -26.50
N GLU A 457 16.80 -3.81 -27.50
CA GLU A 457 16.80 -3.37 -28.89
C GLU A 457 15.38 -3.11 -29.40
N LYS A 458 14.41 -3.97 -29.04
CA LYS A 458 13.00 -3.74 -29.34
C LYS A 458 12.49 -2.45 -28.71
N ILE A 459 12.74 -2.24 -27.40
CA ILE A 459 12.33 -1.01 -26.69
C ILE A 459 12.92 0.24 -27.36
N LYS A 460 14.22 0.21 -27.70
CA LYS A 460 14.90 1.33 -28.38
C LYS A 460 14.38 1.59 -29.79
N SER A 461 13.94 0.56 -30.50
CA SER A 461 13.39 0.68 -31.85
C SER A 461 11.97 1.28 -31.89
N GLY A 462 11.32 1.46 -30.73
CA GLY A 462 9.96 2.00 -30.62
C GLY A 462 8.87 1.03 -31.10
N VAL A 463 9.22 -0.22 -31.39
CA VAL A 463 8.29 -1.29 -31.77
C VAL A 463 7.96 -2.08 -30.50
N GLY A 464 6.99 -1.61 -29.71
CA GLY A 464 6.65 -2.28 -28.45
C GLY A 464 5.29 -1.94 -27.88
N VAL A 465 4.38 -2.91 -28.03
CA VAL A 465 3.12 -3.14 -27.31
C VAL A 465 1.94 -2.23 -27.70
N ASP A 466 1.10 -2.79 -28.58
CA ASP A 466 -0.21 -2.26 -28.91
C ASP A 466 -1.09 -2.26 -27.63
N PRO A 467 -1.64 -1.11 -27.18
CA PRO A 467 -2.43 -1.02 -25.94
C PRO A 467 -3.79 -1.74 -26.01
N SER A 468 -4.10 -2.42 -27.13
CA SER A 468 -5.34 -3.16 -27.37
C SER A 468 -5.45 -4.49 -26.60
N VAL A 469 -4.35 -5.01 -26.03
CA VAL A 469 -4.36 -6.25 -25.21
C VAL A 469 -4.77 -5.98 -23.75
N ALA A 470 -4.89 -4.72 -23.34
CA ALA A 470 -5.16 -4.32 -21.94
C ALA A 470 -6.65 -4.15 -21.57
N SER A 471 -7.60 -4.52 -22.45
CA SER A 471 -9.04 -4.27 -22.25
C SER A 471 -9.95 -5.50 -22.35
N SER A 472 -9.44 -6.70 -22.05
CA SER A 472 -10.25 -7.91 -21.95
C SER A 472 -9.95 -8.70 -20.70
#